data_AF-A0A438AM14-F1
#
_entry.id   AF-A0A438AM14-F1
#
_cell.length_a   1.000
_cell.length_b   1.000
_cell.length_c   1.000
_cell.angle_alpha   90.00
_cell.angle_beta   90.00
_cell.angle_gamma   90.00
#
_symmetry.space_group_name_H-M   'P 1'
#
loop_
_entity.id
_entity.type
_entity.pdbx_description
1 polymer ?
#
loop_
_entity_poly.entity_id
_entity_poly.type
_entity_poly.pdbx_seq_one_letter_code
_entity_poly.pdbx_strand_id
1 'polypeptide(L)'
;MVMITDPSAVPSFGPNFNAQHQAQADWFRASILAIREALPEGPTDATPGRLMLNGAHGWGSLEANKYSGDVLDPDIPSGIYYAFDAGGEPAGVSNGYFLAQRFGDGFARREYYAQRPGGGRWENTLHNGVWSGWRRTYETTNVVGPVSQFGGVPTGGLFQSGSNSNGSFERTADGDQVCHHVSPVLTPDAYTAGAMFGSPSWSWTYPAAFVAPPTILATVRRVEGPHGHVATISSGGYTSTGANLVLLAAGTAASTGVIHVEARGRWF
;
A
#
# COMPACT_ATOMS: atom_id res chain seq x y z
N MET A 1 -16.39 -28.81 21.29
CA MET A 1 -16.98 -28.80 22.64
C MET A 1 -16.07 -29.65 23.51
N VAL A 2 -15.49 -29.09 24.57
CA VAL A 2 -14.65 -29.87 25.50
C VAL A 2 -15.57 -30.83 26.24
N MET A 3 -15.37 -32.13 26.04
CA MET A 3 -16.09 -33.17 26.75
C MET A 3 -15.30 -33.50 28.00
N ILE A 4 -15.59 -32.80 29.11
CA ILE A 4 -15.13 -33.25 30.41
C ILE A 4 -15.92 -34.52 30.71
N THR A 5 -15.26 -35.67 30.74
CA THR A 5 -15.90 -36.95 31.07
C THR A 5 -16.51 -36.83 32.46
N ASP A 6 -17.83 -36.99 32.55
CA ASP A 6 -18.53 -37.00 33.82
C ASP A 6 -17.94 -38.12 34.67
N PRO A 7 -17.47 -37.86 35.90
CA PRO A 7 -17.19 -38.94 36.85
C PRO A 7 -18.41 -39.87 36.94
N SER A 8 -18.18 -41.14 37.26
CA SER A 8 -19.27 -42.12 37.48
C SER A 8 -20.39 -41.54 38.36
N ALA A 9 -21.63 -42.00 38.19
CA ALA A 9 -22.81 -41.52 38.92
C ALA A 9 -22.53 -41.23 40.40
N VAL A 10 -23.04 -40.08 40.90
CA VAL A 10 -22.86 -39.64 42.29
C VAL A 10 -23.19 -40.79 43.25
N PRO A 11 -22.31 -41.13 44.21
CA PRO A 11 -22.56 -42.25 45.13
C PRO A 11 -23.88 -42.09 45.88
N SER A 12 -24.76 -43.11 45.84
CA SER A 12 -26.03 -43.12 46.57
C SER A 12 -25.84 -43.42 48.07
N PHE A 13 -26.59 -42.76 48.95
CA PHE A 13 -26.51 -42.97 50.39
C PHE A 13 -27.14 -44.33 50.84
N GLY A 14 -26.30 -45.32 51.16
CA GLY A 14 -26.67 -46.57 51.89
C GLY A 14 -26.53 -46.54 53.44
N PRO A 15 -26.46 -47.70 54.13
CA PRO A 15 -26.35 -47.76 55.59
C PRO A 15 -24.90 -47.76 56.15
N ASN A 16 -23.87 -47.99 55.32
CA ASN A 16 -22.48 -48.09 55.77
C ASN A 16 -21.72 -46.76 55.58
N PHE A 17 -21.58 -46.01 56.67
CA PHE A 17 -20.93 -44.70 56.70
C PHE A 17 -19.48 -44.70 56.16
N ASN A 18 -18.68 -45.70 56.51
CA ASN A 18 -17.27 -45.75 56.08
C ASN A 18 -17.14 -46.00 54.57
N ALA A 19 -17.97 -46.90 54.04
CA ALA A 19 -17.99 -47.18 52.59
C ALA A 19 -18.50 -45.97 51.78
N GLN A 20 -19.47 -45.23 52.32
CA GLN A 20 -19.95 -43.99 51.70
C GLN A 20 -18.89 -42.90 51.65
N HIS A 21 -18.20 -42.67 52.76
CA HIS A 21 -17.17 -41.63 52.83
C HIS A 21 -16.03 -41.92 51.86
N GLN A 22 -15.64 -43.20 51.73
CA GLN A 22 -14.63 -43.61 50.76
C GLN A 22 -15.10 -43.46 49.31
N ALA A 23 -16.32 -43.88 48.99
CA ALA A 23 -16.90 -43.73 47.65
C ALA A 23 -17.03 -42.25 47.24
N GLN A 24 -17.41 -41.36 48.16
CA GLN A 24 -17.44 -39.92 47.91
C GLN A 24 -16.03 -39.35 47.71
N ALA A 25 -15.05 -39.74 48.53
CA ALA A 25 -13.67 -39.28 48.38
C ALA A 25 -13.08 -39.70 47.02
N ASP A 26 -13.36 -40.93 46.57
CA ASP A 26 -12.90 -41.44 45.29
C ASP A 26 -13.61 -40.74 44.11
N TRP A 27 -14.92 -40.46 44.24
CA TRP A 27 -15.66 -39.65 43.27
C TRP A 27 -15.04 -38.25 43.13
N PHE A 28 -14.83 -37.52 44.23
CA PHE A 28 -14.22 -36.19 44.19
C PHE A 28 -12.83 -36.20 43.55
N ARG A 29 -11.99 -37.20 43.87
CA ARG A 29 -10.66 -37.36 43.24
C ARG A 29 -10.77 -37.55 41.73
N ALA A 30 -11.68 -38.42 41.28
CA ALA A 30 -11.90 -38.66 39.86
C ALA A 30 -12.37 -37.40 39.13
N SER A 31 -13.30 -36.64 39.72
CA SER A 31 -13.77 -35.36 39.17
C SER A 31 -12.65 -34.34 39.00
N ILE A 32 -11.78 -34.21 40.01
CA ILE A 32 -10.64 -33.28 39.97
C ILE A 32 -9.62 -33.72 38.91
N LEU A 33 -9.36 -35.02 38.78
CA LEU A 33 -8.46 -35.57 37.76
C LEU A 33 -9.00 -35.31 36.35
N ALA A 34 -10.29 -35.52 36.11
CA ALA A 34 -10.92 -35.25 34.82
C ALA A 34 -10.81 -33.76 34.42
N ILE A 35 -10.99 -32.84 35.39
CA ILE A 35 -10.79 -31.40 35.15
C ILE A 35 -9.31 -31.11 34.84
N ARG A 36 -8.38 -31.69 35.61
CA ARG A 36 -6.93 -31.51 35.39
C ARG A 36 -6.50 -31.99 34.00
N GLU A 37 -7.03 -33.13 33.54
CA GLU A 37 -6.72 -33.69 32.22
C GLU A 37 -7.33 -32.89 31.07
N ALA A 38 -8.45 -32.20 31.33
CA ALA A 38 -9.06 -31.25 30.40
C ALA A 38 -8.33 -29.90 30.36
N LEU A 39 -7.42 -29.59 31.29
CA LEU A 39 -6.61 -28.37 31.25
C LEU A 39 -5.37 -28.56 30.37
N PRO A 40 -4.92 -27.51 29.67
CA PRO A 40 -3.71 -27.57 28.86
C PRO A 40 -2.44 -27.64 29.72
N GLU A 41 -1.42 -28.35 29.22
CA GLU A 41 -0.11 -28.50 29.87
C GLU A 41 0.76 -27.24 29.78
N GLY A 42 0.39 -26.30 28.91
CA GLY A 42 1.07 -25.03 28.72
C GLY A 42 0.37 -24.14 27.69
N PRO A 43 0.86 -22.91 27.47
CA PRO A 43 0.24 -21.93 26.58
C PRO A 43 0.25 -22.33 25.09
N THR A 44 1.03 -23.34 24.71
CA THR A 44 1.14 -23.86 23.34
C THR A 44 0.60 -25.28 23.19
N ASP A 45 -0.15 -25.78 24.18
CA ASP A 45 -0.71 -27.14 24.12
C ASP A 45 -1.78 -27.23 23.02
N ALA A 46 -1.48 -28.01 21.99
CA ALA A 46 -2.34 -28.22 20.83
C ALA A 46 -3.22 -29.48 20.95
N THR A 47 -3.26 -30.13 22.12
CA THR A 47 -4.01 -31.38 22.32
C THR A 47 -5.51 -31.17 22.09
N PRO A 48 -6.13 -31.86 21.11
CA PRO A 48 -7.56 -31.72 20.84
C PRO A 48 -8.41 -32.08 22.07
N GLY A 49 -9.45 -31.30 22.32
CA GLY A 49 -10.43 -31.61 23.36
C GLY A 49 -10.11 -31.06 24.74
N ARG A 50 -8.99 -30.34 24.93
CA ARG A 50 -8.70 -29.57 26.17
C ARG A 50 -9.36 -28.18 26.16
N LEU A 51 -9.56 -27.62 27.35
CA LEU A 51 -10.02 -26.24 27.57
C LEU A 51 -8.97 -25.25 27.04
N MET A 52 -9.44 -24.18 26.41
CA MET A 52 -8.56 -23.05 26.06
C MET A 52 -8.52 -22.07 27.23
N LEU A 53 -7.34 -21.90 27.82
CA LEU A 53 -7.12 -20.86 28.82
C LEU A 53 -7.02 -19.47 28.17
N ASN A 54 -7.28 -18.42 28.94
CA ASN A 54 -7.09 -17.05 28.46
C ASN A 54 -5.62 -16.86 28.01
N GLY A 55 -5.41 -16.26 26.83
CA GLY A 55 -4.08 -16.13 26.21
C GLY A 55 -3.64 -17.32 25.33
N ALA A 56 -4.19 -18.53 25.52
CA ALA A 56 -3.77 -19.73 24.77
C ALA A 56 -4.29 -19.79 23.32
N HIS A 57 -5.15 -18.85 22.93
CA HIS A 57 -5.75 -18.77 21.60
C HIS A 57 -5.10 -17.70 20.71
N GLY A 58 -3.88 -17.26 21.07
CA GLY A 58 -3.15 -16.20 20.36
C GLY A 58 -3.75 -14.80 20.52
N TRP A 59 -4.81 -14.66 21.33
CA TRP A 59 -5.42 -13.39 21.73
C TRP A 59 -5.53 -13.33 23.26
N GLY A 60 -5.38 -12.13 23.84
CA GLY A 60 -5.50 -11.91 25.28
C GLY A 60 -4.24 -12.14 26.13
N SER A 61 -3.08 -12.40 25.51
CA SER A 61 -1.78 -12.41 26.19
C SER A 61 -1.27 -10.98 26.44
N LEU A 62 -0.56 -10.76 27.55
CA LEU A 62 0.16 -9.50 27.84
C LEU A 62 1.43 -9.34 26.99
N GLU A 63 1.96 -10.45 26.48
CA GLU A 63 3.11 -10.48 25.58
C GLU A 63 2.71 -10.92 24.18
N ALA A 64 3.41 -10.38 23.17
CA ALA A 64 3.19 -10.78 21.79
C ALA A 64 3.66 -12.22 21.55
N ASN A 65 2.90 -12.97 20.76
CA ASN A 65 3.30 -14.28 20.26
C ASN A 65 4.43 -14.12 19.23
N LYS A 66 5.68 -14.08 19.68
CA LYS A 66 6.84 -13.82 18.82
C LYS A 66 7.09 -15.00 17.90
N TYR A 67 7.27 -14.72 16.61
CA TYR A 67 7.64 -15.68 15.59
C TYR A 67 8.94 -15.23 14.94
N SER A 68 9.92 -16.14 14.89
CA SER A 68 11.27 -15.88 14.38
C SER A 68 11.65 -16.77 13.18
N GLY A 69 10.71 -17.58 12.69
CA GLY A 69 10.91 -18.42 11.50
C GLY A 69 10.63 -17.65 10.20
N ASP A 70 10.42 -18.38 9.11
CA ASP A 70 9.93 -17.78 7.87
C ASP A 70 8.41 -17.54 7.96
N VAL A 71 7.95 -16.29 7.85
CA VAL A 71 6.51 -15.97 7.93
C VAL A 71 5.70 -16.60 6.77
N LEU A 72 6.40 -17.05 5.73
CA LEU A 72 5.88 -17.83 4.60
C LEU A 72 5.94 -19.34 4.86
N ASP A 73 6.22 -19.79 6.07
CA ASP A 73 5.99 -21.19 6.44
C ASP A 73 4.46 -21.49 6.33
N PRO A 74 4.04 -22.44 5.48
CA PRO A 74 2.63 -22.79 5.30
C PRO A 74 2.01 -23.47 6.52
N ASP A 75 2.85 -24.05 7.41
CA ASP A 75 2.41 -24.84 8.55
C ASP A 75 2.20 -24.02 9.83
N ILE A 76 2.45 -22.70 9.78
CA ILE A 76 2.12 -21.79 10.89
C ILE A 76 0.61 -21.91 11.19
N PRO A 77 0.22 -22.25 12.43
CA PRO A 77 -1.18 -22.30 12.84
C PRO A 77 -1.89 -20.96 12.62
N SER A 78 -3.21 -21.01 12.43
CA SER A 78 -3.99 -19.77 12.32
C SER A 78 -3.91 -18.98 13.62
N GLY A 79 -3.58 -17.68 13.54
CA GLY A 79 -3.38 -16.85 14.72
C GLY A 79 -2.77 -15.48 14.43
N ILE A 80 -2.50 -14.72 15.50
CA ILE A 80 -1.74 -13.47 15.43
C ILE A 80 -0.34 -13.71 15.96
N TYR A 81 0.64 -13.21 15.23
CA TYR A 81 2.05 -13.33 15.55
C TYR A 81 2.73 -11.97 15.43
N TYR A 82 3.83 -11.82 16.15
CA TYR A 82 4.74 -10.69 16.01
C TYR A 82 6.05 -11.19 15.39
N ALA A 83 6.42 -10.63 14.24
CA ALA A 83 7.66 -10.91 13.53
C ALA A 83 8.67 -9.79 13.79
N PHE A 84 9.91 -10.15 14.06
CA PHE A 84 11.04 -9.24 14.17
C PHE A 84 12.25 -9.90 13.54
N ASP A 85 12.72 -9.35 12.43
CA ASP A 85 13.75 -9.94 11.56
C ASP A 85 13.53 -11.45 11.37
N ALA A 86 12.26 -11.80 11.15
CA ALA A 86 11.85 -13.12 10.71
C ALA A 86 12.34 -13.33 9.26
N GLY A 87 12.08 -14.49 8.68
CA GLY A 87 12.26 -14.69 7.24
C GLY A 87 11.00 -14.31 6.48
N GLY A 88 11.11 -13.90 5.22
CA GLY A 88 9.98 -13.86 4.28
C GLY A 88 9.02 -12.68 4.43
N GLU A 89 9.34 -11.65 5.21
CA GLU A 89 8.51 -10.45 5.36
C GLU A 89 8.41 -9.61 4.09
N PRO A 90 7.44 -8.66 4.03
CA PRO A 90 7.43 -7.65 2.99
C PRO A 90 8.77 -6.91 2.89
N ALA A 91 9.23 -6.67 1.65
CA ALA A 91 10.51 -6.02 1.41
C ALA A 91 10.60 -4.65 2.11
N GLY A 92 11.72 -4.43 2.82
CA GLY A 92 11.97 -3.18 3.56
C GLY A 92 11.25 -3.09 4.92
N VAL A 93 10.62 -4.18 5.38
CA VAL A 93 10.00 -4.28 6.69
C VAL A 93 10.76 -5.29 7.54
N SER A 94 11.21 -4.86 8.71
CA SER A 94 11.97 -5.69 9.66
C SER A 94 11.14 -6.09 10.89
N ASN A 95 9.98 -5.45 11.12
CA ASN A 95 9.18 -5.71 12.31
C ASN A 95 7.71 -5.35 12.14
N GLY A 96 6.84 -6.21 12.69
CA GLY A 96 5.41 -6.05 12.58
C GLY A 96 4.62 -7.21 13.15
N TYR A 97 3.31 -7.10 12.99
CA TYR A 97 2.37 -8.17 13.33
C TYR A 97 1.90 -8.83 12.04
N PHE A 98 1.65 -10.12 12.08
CA PHE A 98 0.96 -10.78 10.98
C PHE A 98 -0.14 -11.70 11.46
N LEU A 99 -1.19 -11.78 10.65
CA LEU A 99 -2.25 -12.76 10.77
C LEU A 99 -1.88 -13.96 9.90
N ALA A 100 -1.76 -15.12 10.52
CA ALA A 100 -1.72 -16.39 9.82
C ALA A 100 -3.14 -16.93 9.68
N GLN A 101 -3.58 -17.21 8.45
CA GLN A 101 -4.87 -17.83 8.19
C GLN A 101 -4.64 -19.07 7.32
N ARG A 102 -4.72 -20.26 7.91
CA ARG A 102 -4.63 -21.53 7.20
C ARG A 102 -6.04 -22.02 6.85
N PHE A 103 -6.28 -22.29 5.57
CA PHE A 103 -7.55 -22.83 5.07
C PHE A 103 -7.46 -24.34 4.82
N GLY A 104 -6.26 -24.87 4.58
CA GLY A 104 -5.99 -26.28 4.38
C GLY A 104 -4.55 -26.50 3.91
N ASP A 105 -4.24 -27.73 3.52
CA ASP A 105 -2.92 -28.08 3.00
C ASP A 105 -2.67 -27.36 1.66
N GLY A 106 -1.63 -26.52 1.61
CA GLY A 106 -1.31 -25.72 0.44
C GLY A 106 -2.23 -24.51 0.21
N PHE A 107 -3.11 -24.16 1.16
CA PHE A 107 -3.99 -22.98 1.07
C PHE A 107 -3.93 -22.15 2.36
N ALA A 108 -3.43 -20.93 2.23
CA ALA A 108 -3.29 -20.00 3.35
C ALA A 108 -3.28 -18.55 2.89
N ARG A 109 -3.45 -17.62 3.82
CA ARG A 109 -3.27 -16.18 3.64
C ARG A 109 -2.40 -15.63 4.76
N ARG A 110 -1.61 -14.60 4.44
CA ARG A 110 -0.97 -13.74 5.44
C ARG A 110 -1.43 -12.31 5.23
N GLU A 111 -1.71 -11.64 6.33
CA GLU A 111 -1.86 -10.19 6.37
C GLU A 111 -0.77 -9.66 7.31
N TYR A 112 0.11 -8.79 6.83
CA TYR A 112 1.23 -8.22 7.59
C TYR A 112 0.99 -6.73 7.83
N TYR A 113 1.24 -6.28 9.05
CA TYR A 113 1.10 -4.92 9.52
C TYR A 113 2.43 -4.47 10.12
N ALA A 114 3.11 -3.52 9.47
CA ALA A 114 4.34 -2.98 10.04
C ALA A 114 4.07 -2.28 11.38
N GLN A 115 4.98 -2.43 12.34
CA GLN A 115 4.80 -1.90 13.70
C GLN A 115 4.79 -0.37 13.75
N ARG A 116 5.51 0.29 12.83
CA ARG A 116 5.67 1.75 12.84
C ARG A 116 4.36 2.43 12.43
N PRO A 117 3.96 3.55 13.07
CA PRO A 117 2.87 4.38 12.57
C PRO A 117 3.16 4.82 11.12
N GLY A 118 2.18 4.66 10.21
CA GLY A 118 2.37 4.85 8.77
C GLY A 118 3.15 3.72 8.08
N GLY A 119 3.46 2.66 8.82
CA GLY A 119 3.93 1.38 8.29
C GLY A 119 2.83 0.75 7.44
N GLY A 120 3.21 0.21 6.28
CA GLY A 120 2.25 -0.35 5.34
C GLY A 120 1.52 -1.59 5.86
N ARG A 121 0.55 -2.02 5.07
CA ARG A 121 -0.12 -3.31 5.20
C ARG A 121 0.12 -4.10 3.94
N TRP A 122 0.36 -5.39 4.09
CA TRP A 122 0.58 -6.28 2.97
C TRP A 122 -0.24 -7.55 3.11
N GLU A 123 -0.59 -8.13 1.98
CA GLU A 123 -1.16 -9.46 1.91
C GLU A 123 -0.40 -10.35 0.95
N ASN A 124 -0.42 -11.65 1.23
CA ASN A 124 -0.10 -12.65 0.24
C ASN A 124 -0.99 -13.88 0.45
N THR A 125 -1.03 -14.74 -0.55
CA THR A 125 -1.81 -15.97 -0.49
C THR A 125 -0.97 -17.14 -0.96
N LEU A 126 -1.07 -18.24 -0.22
CA LEU A 126 -0.61 -19.55 -0.63
C LEU A 126 -1.76 -20.23 -1.37
N HIS A 127 -1.49 -20.66 -2.60
CA HIS A 127 -2.44 -21.42 -3.40
C HIS A 127 -1.72 -22.60 -4.05
N ASN A 128 -2.20 -23.81 -3.73
CA ASN A 128 -1.60 -25.06 -4.19
C ASN A 128 -0.09 -25.18 -3.84
N GLY A 129 0.27 -24.78 -2.63
CA GLY A 129 1.64 -24.85 -2.13
C GLY A 129 2.59 -23.76 -2.63
N VAL A 130 2.09 -22.77 -3.39
CA VAL A 130 2.90 -21.67 -3.93
C VAL A 130 2.42 -20.33 -3.36
N TRP A 131 3.33 -19.57 -2.74
CA TRP A 131 3.05 -18.22 -2.27
C TRP A 131 3.05 -17.21 -3.42
N SER A 132 2.09 -16.29 -3.39
CA SER A 132 2.21 -15.05 -4.14
C SER A 132 3.30 -14.15 -3.54
N GLY A 133 3.81 -13.21 -4.33
CA GLY A 133 4.53 -12.07 -3.77
C GLY A 133 3.63 -11.24 -2.84
N TRP A 134 4.23 -10.47 -1.95
CA TRP A 134 3.53 -9.51 -1.09
C TRP A 134 2.90 -8.39 -1.91
N ARG A 135 1.64 -8.08 -1.63
CA ARG A 135 0.91 -6.97 -2.24
C ARG A 135 0.59 -5.95 -1.17
N ARG A 136 1.02 -4.70 -1.37
CA ARG A 136 0.75 -3.61 -0.44
C ARG A 136 -0.70 -3.14 -0.60
N THR A 137 -1.40 -2.95 0.51
CA THR A 137 -2.74 -2.35 0.52
C THR A 137 -2.65 -0.84 0.35
N TYR A 138 -3.55 -0.26 -0.46
CA TYR A 138 -3.72 1.18 -0.55
C TYR A 138 -4.69 1.69 0.51
N GLU A 139 -4.27 2.70 1.24
CA GLU A 139 -4.98 3.38 2.32
C GLU A 139 -4.73 4.89 2.23
N THR A 140 -5.44 5.69 3.03
CA THR A 140 -5.37 7.16 2.96
C THR A 140 -3.95 7.73 3.10
N THR A 141 -3.02 6.99 3.70
CA THR A 141 -1.62 7.40 3.93
C THR A 141 -0.70 7.19 2.72
N ASN A 142 -1.09 6.36 1.74
CA ASN A 142 -0.22 5.98 0.61
C ASN A 142 -0.87 6.11 -0.77
N VAL A 143 -2.12 6.56 -0.87
CA VAL A 143 -2.76 6.85 -2.16
C VAL A 143 -2.03 7.98 -2.89
N VAL A 144 -1.63 9.03 -2.17
CA VAL A 144 -0.85 10.16 -2.70
C VAL A 144 0.58 10.08 -2.18
N GLY A 145 1.56 10.11 -3.09
CA GLY A 145 2.98 10.01 -2.76
C GLY A 145 3.81 9.74 -4.01
N PRO A 146 5.12 9.48 -3.87
CA PRO A 146 5.98 9.15 -5.02
C PRO A 146 5.41 7.94 -5.79
N VAL A 147 5.08 8.15 -7.05
CA VAL A 147 4.59 7.09 -7.94
C VAL A 147 5.80 6.32 -8.48
N SER A 148 5.74 4.99 -8.40
CA SER A 148 6.76 4.09 -8.94
C SER A 148 6.11 2.79 -9.40
N GLN A 149 6.77 2.09 -10.32
CA GLN A 149 6.31 0.82 -10.85
C GLN A 149 7.48 -0.13 -11.09
N PHE A 150 7.18 -1.42 -11.10
CA PHE A 150 8.09 -2.46 -11.59
C PHE A 150 7.31 -3.45 -12.45
N GLY A 151 7.74 -3.65 -13.70
CA GLY A 151 7.07 -4.56 -14.64
C GLY A 151 5.60 -4.20 -14.94
N GLY A 152 5.25 -2.91 -14.88
CA GLY A 152 3.89 -2.40 -15.04
C GLY A 152 3.03 -2.46 -13.77
N VAL A 153 3.56 -2.98 -12.65
CA VAL A 153 2.84 -3.06 -11.38
C VAL A 153 3.21 -1.87 -10.49
N PRO A 154 2.23 -1.09 -9.98
CA PRO A 154 2.50 -0.01 -9.05
C PRO A 154 3.19 -0.50 -7.76
N THR A 155 4.29 0.15 -7.40
CA THR A 155 5.06 -0.13 -6.16
C THR A 155 5.03 1.04 -5.17
N GLY A 156 4.59 2.22 -5.62
CA GLY A 156 4.50 3.45 -4.84
C GLY A 156 3.07 3.96 -4.67
N GLY A 157 2.90 5.29 -4.57
CA GLY A 157 1.60 5.93 -4.56
C GLY A 157 0.84 5.79 -5.88
N LEU A 158 -0.47 6.05 -5.88
CA LEU A 158 -1.30 6.06 -7.08
C LEU A 158 -1.24 7.40 -7.81
N PHE A 159 -1.10 8.48 -7.06
CA PHE A 159 -1.01 9.84 -7.58
C PHE A 159 0.20 10.53 -6.97
N GLN A 160 0.95 11.25 -7.80
CA GLN A 160 2.02 12.13 -7.37
C GLN A 160 1.80 13.51 -7.97
N SER A 161 1.96 14.55 -7.16
CA SER A 161 2.14 15.91 -7.66
C SER A 161 3.50 16.45 -7.24
N GLY A 162 4.03 17.38 -8.03
CA GLY A 162 5.27 18.07 -7.72
C GLY A 162 5.38 19.38 -8.47
N SER A 163 6.26 20.26 -8.01
CA SER A 163 6.57 21.52 -8.68
C SER A 163 8.03 21.90 -8.51
N ASN A 164 8.57 22.59 -9.50
CA ASN A 164 9.89 23.19 -9.48
C ASN A 164 9.89 24.50 -10.28
N SER A 165 11.05 25.10 -10.52
CA SER A 165 11.18 26.34 -11.29
C SER A 165 10.62 26.26 -12.71
N ASN A 166 10.46 25.05 -13.25
CA ASN A 166 10.02 24.80 -14.61
C ASN A 166 8.53 24.45 -14.72
N GLY A 167 7.77 24.54 -13.63
CA GLY A 167 6.34 24.29 -13.60
C GLY A 167 5.92 23.22 -12.59
N SER A 168 4.71 22.69 -12.77
CA SER A 168 4.14 21.62 -11.96
C SER A 168 3.88 20.38 -12.80
N PHE A 169 3.86 19.22 -12.15
CA PHE A 169 3.47 17.96 -12.78
C PHE A 169 2.58 17.13 -11.89
N GLU A 170 1.82 16.25 -12.54
CA GLU A 170 1.05 15.18 -11.94
C GLU A 170 1.44 13.86 -12.62
N ARG A 171 1.59 12.78 -11.84
CA ARG A 171 1.77 11.42 -12.34
C ARG A 171 0.71 10.52 -11.75
N THR A 172 0.30 9.55 -12.55
CA THR A 172 -0.58 8.47 -12.15
C THR A 172 0.14 7.14 -12.27
N ALA A 173 -0.22 6.18 -11.41
CA ALA A 173 0.40 4.86 -11.38
C ALA A 173 0.15 4.03 -12.63
N ASP A 174 -0.86 4.37 -13.42
CA ASP A 174 -1.10 3.76 -14.74
C ASP A 174 -0.10 4.22 -15.80
N GLY A 175 0.73 5.23 -15.53
CA GLY A 175 1.80 5.74 -16.41
C GLY A 175 1.55 7.08 -17.06
N ASP A 176 0.38 7.70 -16.87
CA ASP A 176 0.15 9.05 -17.38
C ASP A 176 0.92 10.10 -16.55
N GLN A 177 1.44 11.10 -17.26
CA GLN A 177 2.06 12.28 -16.69
C GLN A 177 1.48 13.50 -17.38
N VAL A 178 1.17 14.53 -16.60
CA VAL A 178 0.77 15.85 -17.08
C VAL A 178 1.74 16.87 -16.50
N CYS A 179 2.24 17.77 -17.32
CA CYS A 179 3.10 18.89 -16.92
C CYS A 179 2.41 20.20 -17.31
N HIS A 180 2.45 21.19 -16.43
CA HIS A 180 1.86 22.51 -16.66
C HIS A 180 2.88 23.61 -16.40
N HIS A 181 2.83 24.67 -17.20
CA HIS A 181 3.60 25.88 -16.93
C HIS A 181 2.96 27.11 -17.58
N VAL A 182 3.46 28.29 -17.20
CA VAL A 182 3.08 29.57 -17.79
C VAL A 182 4.36 30.30 -18.14
N SER A 183 4.47 30.78 -19.37
CA SER A 183 5.63 31.54 -19.81
C SER A 183 5.76 32.87 -19.06
N PRO A 184 6.95 33.48 -19.04
CA PRO A 184 7.08 34.92 -18.82
C PRO A 184 6.21 35.71 -19.81
N VAL A 185 6.01 37.00 -19.55
CA VAL A 185 5.38 37.90 -20.53
C VAL A 185 6.28 37.95 -21.77
N LEU A 186 5.71 37.59 -22.92
CA LEU A 186 6.37 37.60 -24.20
C LEU A 186 5.91 38.81 -25.02
N THR A 187 6.87 39.46 -25.65
CA THR A 187 6.64 40.57 -26.59
C THR A 187 6.85 40.04 -28.00
N PRO A 188 5.84 40.12 -28.89
CA PRO A 188 5.98 39.69 -30.27
C PRO A 188 6.64 40.79 -31.12
N ASP A 189 7.95 40.95 -30.99
CA ASP A 189 8.74 41.97 -31.68
C ASP A 189 10.06 41.43 -32.28
N ALA A 190 10.29 40.12 -32.21
CA ALA A 190 11.54 39.51 -32.65
C ALA A 190 11.60 39.31 -34.17
N TYR A 191 10.48 38.98 -34.82
CA TYR A 191 10.41 38.76 -36.26
C TYR A 191 8.98 38.90 -36.78
N THR A 192 8.84 38.92 -38.10
CA THR A 192 7.55 38.90 -38.81
C THR A 192 7.29 37.54 -39.44
N ALA A 193 6.06 37.05 -39.36
CA ALA A 193 5.58 35.82 -39.96
C ALA A 193 4.34 36.13 -40.80
N GLY A 194 4.54 36.56 -42.04
CA GLY A 194 3.45 37.12 -42.86
C GLY A 194 2.86 38.38 -42.23
N ALA A 195 1.56 38.36 -41.93
CA ALA A 195 0.84 39.46 -41.28
C ALA A 195 0.89 39.42 -39.73
N MET A 196 1.70 38.52 -39.17
CA MET A 196 1.84 38.33 -37.72
C MET A 196 3.23 38.75 -37.25
N PHE A 197 3.33 39.10 -35.97
CA PHE A 197 4.57 39.39 -35.27
C PHE A 197 4.85 38.27 -34.28
N GLY A 198 6.09 37.80 -34.23
CA GLY A 198 6.51 36.69 -33.38
C GLY A 198 7.44 37.11 -32.26
N SER A 199 7.27 36.49 -31.10
CA SER A 199 8.16 36.68 -29.96
C SER A 199 9.48 35.93 -30.13
N PRO A 200 10.52 36.23 -29.33
CA PRO A 200 11.61 35.29 -29.13
C PRO A 200 11.06 33.91 -28.72
N SER A 201 11.80 32.85 -29.05
CA SER A 201 11.43 31.50 -28.64
C SER A 201 11.55 31.36 -27.13
N TRP A 202 10.48 30.90 -26.49
CA TRP A 202 10.49 30.49 -25.10
C TRP A 202 10.77 28.99 -25.02
N SER A 203 11.90 28.64 -24.40
CA SER A 203 12.27 27.26 -24.13
C SER A 203 11.72 26.82 -22.78
N TRP A 204 10.84 25.83 -22.80
CA TRP A 204 10.27 25.22 -21.60
C TRP A 204 10.86 23.83 -21.39
N THR A 205 11.65 23.66 -20.33
CA THR A 205 12.04 22.33 -19.83
C THR A 205 10.89 21.77 -18.99
N TYR A 206 10.48 20.53 -19.19
CA TYR A 206 9.41 19.97 -18.38
C TYR A 206 9.85 19.80 -16.92
N PRO A 207 8.96 20.03 -15.94
CA PRO A 207 9.26 19.80 -14.54
C PRO A 207 9.53 18.32 -14.21
N ALA A 208 9.05 17.40 -15.06
CA ALA A 208 9.39 15.98 -15.06
C ALA A 208 9.50 15.48 -16.51
N ALA A 209 10.49 14.62 -16.79
CA ALA A 209 10.69 14.06 -18.13
C ALA A 209 9.64 12.99 -18.47
N PHE A 210 9.34 12.83 -19.75
CA PHE A 210 8.51 11.76 -20.33
C PHE A 210 9.40 10.63 -20.90
N VAL A 211 8.83 9.47 -21.16
CA VAL A 211 9.52 8.36 -21.84
C VAL A 211 9.62 8.58 -23.36
N ALA A 212 8.68 9.33 -23.92
CA ALA A 212 8.59 9.69 -25.33
C ALA A 212 8.06 11.14 -25.47
N PRO A 213 8.20 11.80 -26.63
CA PRO A 213 7.63 13.13 -26.84
C PRO A 213 6.13 13.16 -26.53
N PRO A 214 5.65 14.06 -25.64
CA PRO A 214 4.25 14.12 -25.23
C PRO A 214 3.39 14.85 -26.26
N THR A 215 2.07 14.85 -26.05
CA THR A 215 1.15 15.78 -26.71
C THR A 215 1.16 17.12 -25.96
N ILE A 216 1.22 18.23 -26.70
CA ILE A 216 1.24 19.58 -26.12
C ILE A 216 -0.05 20.31 -26.46
N LEU A 217 -0.67 20.90 -25.46
CA LEU A 217 -1.70 21.92 -25.61
C LEU A 217 -1.13 23.26 -25.15
N ALA A 218 -1.34 24.29 -25.96
CA ALA A 218 -0.93 25.65 -25.63
C ALA A 218 -2.09 26.62 -25.89
N THR A 219 -2.31 27.52 -24.95
CA THR A 219 -3.26 28.63 -25.08
C THR A 219 -2.55 29.92 -24.71
N VAL A 220 -3.06 31.05 -25.20
CA VAL A 220 -2.47 32.36 -24.90
C VAL A 220 -3.45 33.19 -24.12
N ARG A 221 -2.95 33.82 -23.05
CA ARG A 221 -3.64 34.89 -22.35
C ARG A 221 -3.00 36.21 -22.73
N ARG A 222 -3.81 37.12 -23.28
CA ARG A 222 -3.40 38.49 -23.56
C ARG A 222 -3.01 39.22 -22.28
N VAL A 223 -1.96 40.03 -22.37
CA VAL A 223 -1.55 40.99 -21.33
C VAL A 223 -1.80 42.42 -21.81
N GLU A 224 -1.30 42.79 -23.00
CA GLU A 224 -1.45 44.14 -23.57
C GLU A 224 -1.68 44.09 -25.10
N GLY A 225 -2.16 45.21 -25.68
CA GLY A 225 -2.32 45.38 -27.12
C GLY A 225 -3.66 44.86 -27.70
N PRO A 226 -4.23 45.49 -28.73
CA PRO A 226 -5.60 45.19 -29.20
C PRO A 226 -5.64 44.14 -30.32
N HIS A 227 -5.26 42.87 -30.10
CA HIS A 227 -5.31 41.84 -31.15
C HIS A 227 -5.50 40.40 -30.63
N GLY A 228 -5.70 39.45 -31.55
CA GLY A 228 -5.74 38.02 -31.27
C GLY A 228 -4.33 37.41 -31.19
N HIS A 229 -4.15 36.49 -30.23
CA HIS A 229 -2.90 35.78 -29.98
C HIS A 229 -3.02 34.30 -30.29
N VAL A 230 -1.92 33.69 -30.73
CA VAL A 230 -1.81 32.24 -30.89
C VAL A 230 -0.43 31.78 -30.40
N ALA A 231 -0.39 30.62 -29.78
CA ALA A 231 0.85 29.93 -29.42
C ALA A 231 1.15 28.88 -30.48
N THR A 232 2.40 28.80 -30.90
CA THR A 232 2.84 27.77 -31.86
C THR A 232 4.15 27.13 -31.39
N ILE A 233 4.39 25.90 -31.83
CA ILE A 233 5.68 25.24 -31.64
C ILE A 233 6.70 25.92 -32.55
N SER A 234 7.82 26.35 -31.99
CA SER A 234 8.89 27.02 -32.73
C SER A 234 9.92 26.05 -33.29
N SER A 235 10.88 26.56 -34.06
CA SER A 235 12.01 25.78 -34.57
C SER A 235 12.75 25.10 -33.42
N GLY A 236 12.98 23.79 -33.54
CA GLY A 236 13.49 22.94 -32.45
C GLY A 236 12.44 21.99 -31.88
N GLY A 237 11.15 22.24 -32.14
CA GLY A 237 10.09 21.29 -31.84
C GLY A 237 9.89 21.03 -30.34
N TYR A 238 9.46 19.80 -30.03
CA TYR A 238 9.33 19.30 -28.68
C TYR A 238 9.88 17.88 -28.57
N THR A 239 10.39 17.54 -27.39
CA THR A 239 11.06 16.27 -27.07
C THR A 239 10.45 15.68 -25.81
N SER A 240 11.02 14.60 -25.28
CA SER A 240 10.59 14.04 -24.00
C SER A 240 10.97 14.89 -22.77
N THR A 241 11.80 15.93 -22.93
CA THR A 241 12.31 16.75 -21.82
C THR A 241 11.97 18.23 -21.90
N GLY A 242 11.43 18.69 -23.03
CA GLY A 242 11.00 20.08 -23.16
C GLY A 242 10.44 20.43 -24.53
N ALA A 243 9.95 21.65 -24.64
CA ALA A 243 9.37 22.21 -25.86
C ALA A 243 9.81 23.66 -26.08
N ASN A 244 9.88 24.07 -27.34
CA ASN A 244 10.09 25.45 -27.71
C ASN A 244 8.80 26.03 -28.29
N LEU A 245 8.36 27.16 -27.74
CA LEU A 245 7.12 27.83 -28.14
C LEU A 245 7.38 29.30 -28.47
N VAL A 246 6.55 29.83 -29.36
CA VAL A 246 6.50 31.26 -29.68
C VAL A 246 5.08 31.76 -29.59
N LEU A 247 4.94 33.01 -29.14
CA LEU A 247 3.70 33.75 -29.19
C LEU A 247 3.68 34.55 -30.48
N LEU A 248 2.61 34.39 -31.25
CA LEU A 248 2.32 35.20 -32.43
C LEU A 248 1.13 36.11 -32.15
N ALA A 249 1.24 37.37 -32.53
CA ALA A 249 0.15 38.33 -32.47
C ALA A 249 -0.10 38.92 -33.86
N ALA A 250 -1.37 39.09 -34.22
CA ALA A 250 -1.75 39.84 -35.42
C ALA A 250 -1.71 41.35 -35.14
N GLY A 251 -1.60 42.18 -36.19
CA GLY A 251 -1.88 43.61 -36.11
C GLY A 251 -0.70 44.51 -35.73
N THR A 252 -0.15 44.37 -34.53
CA THR A 252 1.02 45.16 -34.12
C THR A 252 2.06 44.36 -33.35
N ALA A 253 3.33 44.69 -33.60
CA ALA A 253 4.42 44.35 -32.69
C ALA A 253 4.11 44.92 -31.30
N ALA A 254 4.67 44.29 -30.26
CA ALA A 254 4.48 44.63 -28.85
C ALA A 254 3.09 44.39 -28.22
N SER A 255 2.19 43.66 -28.88
CA SER A 255 0.98 43.13 -28.23
C SER A 255 1.33 41.95 -27.30
N THR A 256 1.64 42.23 -26.04
CA THR A 256 2.20 41.24 -25.10
C THR A 256 1.20 40.18 -24.62
N GLY A 257 1.70 39.00 -24.26
CA GLY A 257 0.90 37.92 -23.69
C GLY A 257 1.73 36.88 -22.96
N VAL A 258 1.05 35.91 -22.33
CA VAL A 258 1.67 34.73 -21.71
C VAL A 258 1.10 33.47 -22.34
N ILE A 259 1.94 32.45 -22.52
CA ILE A 259 1.54 31.15 -23.01
C ILE A 259 1.29 30.25 -21.81
N HIS A 260 0.07 29.72 -21.70
CA HIS A 260 -0.28 28.63 -20.81
C HIS A 260 -0.10 27.31 -21.55
N VAL A 261 0.69 26.41 -20.98
CA VAL A 261 1.04 25.13 -21.60
C VAL A 261 0.70 23.95 -20.72
N GLU A 262 0.23 22.89 -21.37
CA GLU A 262 0.05 21.56 -20.81
C GLU A 262 0.75 20.55 -21.72
N ALA A 263 1.57 19.68 -21.16
CA ALA A 263 2.15 18.53 -21.86
C ALA A 263 1.65 17.24 -21.21
N ARG A 264 1.07 16.34 -22.01
CA ARG A 264 0.54 15.05 -21.54
C ARG A 264 1.18 13.89 -22.29
N GLY A 265 1.68 12.92 -21.54
CA GLY A 265 2.38 11.76 -22.09
C GLY A 265 2.62 10.69 -21.04
N ARG A 266 3.54 9.77 -21.33
CA ARG A 266 3.87 8.63 -20.45
C ARG A 266 5.17 8.88 -19.69
N TRP A 267 5.24 8.49 -18.41
CA TRP A 267 6.48 8.58 -17.63
C TRP A 267 7.27 7.26 -17.56
N PHE A 268 6.65 6.13 -17.92
CA PHE A 268 7.28 4.83 -18.14
C PHE A 268 6.65 4.08 -19.31
#